data_AF-A0A971ZIC6-F1
#
_entry.id   AF-A0A971ZIC6-F1
#
_cell.length_a   1.000
_cell.length_b   1.000
_cell.length_c   1.000
_cell.angle_alpha   90.00
_cell.angle_beta   90.00
_cell.angle_gamma   90.00
#
_symmetry.space_group_name_H-M   'P 1'
#
loop_
_entity.id
_entity.type
_entity.pdbx_description
1 polymer ?
#
loop_
_entity_poly.entity_id
_entity_poly.type
_entity_poly.pdbx_seq_one_letter_code
_entity_poly.pdbx_strand_id
1 'polypeptide(L)'
;MYKEDFINDEEIFSLLEEGKKAKKDEIRSIISKSLSKKRLEPIETAKLLQVEDQDLIEEIFAAARRLKEEIYGNRIVFFAPLYIGNKCINNCVYCGFRRDNTAIVRKTLTKEELIEQVRILINKGHKRLILVYGEHPDYDGDFIAETMRIVYSTTNGNGEIRRVNINAAPLDVEDYKKLKEAGIGTFQIFQETYHHDTYKKLHPKGDRKSDFAWRLYGLDRAMEAGIDDVG
;
A
#
# COMPACT_ATOMS: atom_id res chain seq x y z
N MET A 1 1.52 -11.88 -19.18
CA MET A 1 2.95 -11.95 -18.88
C MET A 1 3.25 -12.51 -17.49
N TYR A 2 2.25 -12.84 -16.66
CA TYR A 2 2.48 -13.53 -15.38
C TYR A 2 1.44 -14.64 -15.24
N LYS A 3 1.80 -15.88 -15.60
CA LYS A 3 0.90 -17.04 -15.50
C LYS A 3 1.01 -17.76 -14.15
N GLU A 4 2.13 -17.56 -13.47
CA GLU A 4 2.44 -18.11 -12.16
C GLU A 4 2.82 -16.93 -11.27
N ASP A 5 2.36 -16.96 -10.02
CA ASP A 5 2.76 -16.02 -8.99
C ASP A 5 3.82 -16.63 -8.07
N PHE A 6 4.58 -15.79 -7.37
CA PHE A 6 5.66 -16.23 -6.49
C PHE A 6 5.18 -16.57 -5.06
N ILE A 7 3.87 -16.57 -4.80
CA ILE A 7 3.31 -16.83 -3.47
C ILE A 7 2.97 -18.31 -3.38
N ASN A 8 3.70 -19.03 -2.54
CA ASN A 8 3.44 -20.44 -2.30
C ASN A 8 2.69 -20.63 -0.97
N ASP A 9 1.38 -20.86 -1.05
CA ASP A 9 0.54 -21.08 0.13
C ASP A 9 1.04 -22.26 0.98
N GLU A 10 1.38 -23.39 0.35
CA GLU A 10 1.86 -24.60 1.04
C GLU A 10 3.17 -24.36 1.79
N GLU A 11 4.11 -23.66 1.15
CA GLU A 11 5.38 -23.27 1.77
C GLU A 11 5.15 -22.35 2.96
N ILE A 12 4.33 -21.30 2.81
CA ILE A 12 4.02 -20.34 3.89
C ILE A 12 3.39 -21.08 5.07
N PHE A 13 2.39 -21.94 4.85
CA PHE A 13 1.76 -22.70 5.93
C PHE A 13 2.73 -23.70 6.58
N SER A 14 3.61 -24.34 5.80
CA SER A 14 4.67 -25.20 6.33
C SER A 14 5.63 -24.44 7.25
N LEU A 15 6.05 -23.24 6.83
CA LEU A 15 6.92 -22.36 7.63
C LEU A 15 6.25 -21.91 8.93
N LEU A 16 4.95 -21.60 8.88
CA LEU A 16 4.17 -21.24 10.08
C LEU A 16 4.06 -22.42 11.05
N GLU A 17 3.85 -23.64 10.55
CA GLU A 17 3.79 -24.84 11.39
C GLU A 17 5.16 -25.20 11.97
N GLU A 18 6.23 -25.08 11.18
CA GLU A 18 7.60 -25.23 11.68
C GLU A 18 7.93 -24.18 12.75
N GLY A 19 7.46 -22.95 12.54
CA GLY A 19 7.66 -21.82 13.45
C GLY A 19 7.24 -22.09 14.90
N LYS A 20 6.20 -22.91 15.10
CA LYS A 20 5.69 -23.30 16.43
C LYS A 20 6.70 -24.05 17.28
N LYS A 21 7.72 -24.66 16.66
CA LYS A 21 8.75 -25.47 17.33
C LYS A 21 9.91 -24.63 17.84
N ALA A 22 9.88 -23.30 17.66
CA ALA A 22 10.96 -22.41 18.04
C ALA A 22 11.24 -22.45 19.54
N LYS A 23 12.50 -22.62 19.92
CA LYS A 23 12.95 -22.50 21.30
C LYS A 23 13.17 -21.03 21.66
N LYS A 24 13.05 -20.71 22.96
CA LYS A 24 13.28 -19.34 23.47
C LYS A 24 14.62 -18.75 23.02
N ASP A 25 15.69 -19.54 23.04
CA ASP A 25 17.03 -19.08 22.64
C ASP A 25 17.12 -18.79 21.13
N GLU A 26 16.37 -19.52 20.29
CA GLU A 26 16.29 -19.22 18.86
C GLU A 26 15.58 -17.89 18.63
N ILE A 27 14.48 -17.63 19.33
CA ILE A 27 13.75 -16.36 19.26
C ILE A 27 14.67 -15.19 19.64
N ARG A 28 15.44 -15.32 20.73
CA ARG A 28 16.42 -14.29 21.14
C ARG A 28 17.54 -14.08 20.14
N SER A 29 17.97 -15.14 19.46
CA SER A 29 18.95 -15.04 18.36
C SER A 29 18.37 -14.26 17.18
N ILE A 30 17.12 -14.53 16.80
CA ILE A 30 16.40 -13.81 15.73
C ILE A 30 16.22 -12.33 16.09
N ILE A 31 15.83 -12.02 17.33
CA ILE A 31 15.73 -10.64 17.82
C ILE A 31 17.09 -9.93 17.70
N SER A 32 18.18 -10.59 18.11
CA SER A 32 19.54 -10.05 18.01
C SER A 32 19.97 -9.81 16.56
N LYS A 33 19.61 -10.72 15.64
CA LYS A 33 19.84 -10.57 14.19
C LYS A 33 19.11 -9.34 13.66
N SER A 34 17.84 -9.16 14.00
CA SER A 34 17.04 -7.98 13.62
C SER A 34 17.66 -6.68 14.13
N LEU A 35 18.08 -6.64 15.41
CA LEU A 35 18.76 -5.47 16.00
C LEU A 35 20.09 -5.15 15.31
N SER A 36 20.76 -6.14 14.73
CA SER A 36 21.97 -5.94 13.89
C SER A 36 21.66 -5.43 12.48
N LYS A 37 20.40 -5.08 12.18
CA LYS A 37 19.92 -4.57 10.88
C LYS A 37 20.13 -5.56 9.73
N LYS A 38 20.17 -6.86 10.06
CA LYS A 38 20.21 -7.94 9.07
C LYS A 38 18.79 -8.41 8.79
N ARG A 39 18.47 -8.59 7.49
CA ARG A 39 17.17 -9.10 7.03
C ARG A 39 16.87 -10.46 7.67
N LEU A 40 15.63 -10.63 8.12
CA LEU A 40 15.11 -11.93 8.55
C LEU A 40 14.64 -12.74 7.34
N GLU A 41 14.90 -14.04 7.38
CA GLU A 41 14.36 -15.00 6.43
C GLU A 41 12.90 -15.34 6.78
N PRO A 42 12.11 -15.86 5.82
CA PRO A 42 10.70 -16.20 6.05
C PRO A 42 10.47 -17.11 7.27
N ILE A 43 11.29 -18.15 7.44
CA ILE A 43 11.21 -19.05 8.62
C ILE A 43 11.45 -18.32 9.94
N GLU A 44 12.39 -17.38 9.99
CA GLU A 44 12.68 -16.61 11.22
C GLU A 44 11.51 -15.71 11.57
N THR A 45 10.87 -15.09 10.56
CA THR A 45 9.65 -14.30 10.75
C THR A 45 8.49 -15.18 11.22
N ALA A 46 8.32 -16.37 10.62
CA ALA A 46 7.31 -17.34 11.05
C ALA A 46 7.49 -17.75 12.52
N LYS A 47 8.73 -18.01 12.96
CA LYS A 47 9.05 -18.28 14.37
C LYS A 47 8.63 -17.14 15.30
N LEU A 48 8.91 -15.89 14.95
CA LEU A 48 8.48 -14.72 15.74
C LEU A 48 6.95 -14.59 15.83
N LEU A 49 6.23 -14.90 14.73
CA LEU A 49 4.76 -14.83 14.68
C LEU A 49 4.07 -15.89 15.55
N GLN A 50 4.76 -16.97 15.91
CA GLN A 50 4.23 -18.07 16.74
C GLN A 50 4.54 -17.91 18.24
N VAL A 51 5.17 -16.80 18.65
CA VAL A 51 5.51 -16.56 20.07
C VAL A 51 4.24 -16.19 20.85
N GLU A 52 3.90 -17.00 21.85
CA GLU A 52 2.79 -16.75 22.79
C GLU A 52 3.26 -16.35 24.21
N ASP A 53 4.54 -16.63 24.52
CA ASP A 53 5.19 -16.30 25.79
C ASP A 53 5.29 -14.78 25.97
N GLN A 54 4.68 -14.25 27.04
CA GLN A 54 4.54 -12.81 27.22
C GLN A 54 5.89 -12.10 27.38
N ASP A 55 6.85 -12.71 28.10
CA ASP A 55 8.19 -12.13 28.28
C ASP A 55 8.90 -11.97 26.93
N LEU A 56 8.83 -13.00 26.07
CA LEU A 56 9.41 -12.92 24.73
C LEU A 56 8.68 -11.91 23.82
N ILE A 57 7.36 -11.78 23.94
CA ILE A 57 6.60 -10.74 23.21
C ILE A 57 7.07 -9.35 23.63
N GLU A 58 7.29 -9.12 24.93
CA GLU A 58 7.84 -7.86 25.43
C GLU A 58 9.27 -7.62 24.92
N GLU A 59 10.13 -8.64 24.87
CA GLU A 59 11.46 -8.57 24.27
C GLU A 59 11.38 -8.16 22.77
N ILE A 60 10.44 -8.72 22.00
CA ILE A 60 10.20 -8.38 20.59
C ILE A 60 9.78 -6.90 20.46
N PHE A 61 8.82 -6.45 21.27
CA PHE A 61 8.35 -5.06 21.23
C PHE A 61 9.44 -4.07 21.66
N ALA A 62 10.25 -4.40 22.66
CA ALA A 62 11.38 -3.60 23.08
C ALA A 62 12.43 -3.48 21.97
N ALA A 63 12.74 -4.59 21.28
CA ALA A 63 13.65 -4.58 20.15
C ALA A 63 13.12 -3.76 18.97
N ALA A 64 11.83 -3.88 18.63
CA ALA A 64 11.19 -3.09 17.60
C ALA A 64 11.23 -1.59 17.92
N ARG A 65 10.94 -1.20 19.18
CA ARG A 65 11.03 0.18 19.64
C ARG A 65 12.45 0.73 19.51
N ARG A 66 13.45 -0.03 19.98
CA ARG A 66 14.86 0.33 19.86
C ARG A 66 15.27 0.52 18.41
N LEU A 67 14.93 -0.41 17.51
CA LEU A 67 15.27 -0.31 16.10
C LEU A 67 14.58 0.90 15.43
N LYS A 68 13.30 1.15 15.79
CA LYS A 68 12.55 2.32 15.33
C LYS A 68 13.20 3.63 15.78
N GLU A 69 13.70 3.70 17.01
CA GLU A 69 14.43 4.86 17.54
C GLU A 69 15.81 5.02 16.90
N GLU A 70 16.57 3.94 16.71
CA GLU A 70 17.89 3.98 16.08
C GLU A 70 17.84 4.44 14.61
N ILE A 71 16.82 4.04 13.85
CA ILE A 71 16.68 4.38 12.42
C ILE A 71 15.92 5.69 12.24
N TYR A 72 14.75 5.80 12.88
CA TYR A 72 13.80 6.89 12.62
C TYR A 72 13.76 7.93 13.75
N GLY A 73 14.36 7.66 14.90
CA GLY A 73 14.22 8.50 16.09
C GLY A 73 12.77 8.65 16.53
N ASN A 74 12.49 9.77 17.19
CA ASN A 74 11.14 10.22 17.55
C ASN A 74 10.37 10.86 16.38
N ARG A 75 10.90 10.83 15.15
CA ARG A 75 10.27 11.47 13.99
C ARG A 75 8.98 10.73 13.62
N ILE A 76 7.94 11.50 13.41
CA ILE A 76 6.66 11.06 12.86
C ILE A 76 6.37 11.92 11.63
N VAL A 77 6.07 11.27 10.51
CA VAL A 77 5.72 11.94 9.26
C VAL A 77 4.20 11.99 9.14
N PHE A 78 3.66 13.19 8.95
CA PHE A 78 2.23 13.38 8.70
C PHE A 78 1.94 13.52 7.19
N PHE A 79 0.86 12.90 6.76
CA PHE A 79 0.26 13.05 5.43
C PHE A 79 -1.26 12.97 5.56
N ALA A 80 -1.99 13.42 4.54
CA ALA A 80 -3.45 13.30 4.50
C ALA A 80 -3.90 12.50 3.27
N PRO A 81 -4.89 11.59 3.42
CA PRO A 81 -5.57 11.01 2.28
C PRO A 81 -6.54 12.02 1.66
N LEU A 82 -6.53 12.08 0.33
CA LEU A 82 -7.48 12.84 -0.47
C LEU A 82 -8.13 11.90 -1.48
N TYR A 83 -9.41 11.58 -1.25
CA TYR A 83 -10.18 10.74 -2.15
C TYR A 83 -10.60 11.55 -3.38
N ILE A 84 -10.06 11.19 -4.55
CA ILE A 84 -10.32 11.89 -5.81
C ILE A 84 -11.61 11.39 -6.45
N GLY A 85 -11.86 10.09 -6.38
CA GLY A 85 -13.09 9.53 -6.94
C GLY A 85 -13.42 8.14 -6.40
N ASN A 86 -14.72 7.88 -6.24
CA ASN A 86 -15.23 6.64 -5.63
C ASN A 86 -15.96 5.71 -6.61
N LYS A 87 -15.99 6.04 -7.91
CA LYS A 87 -16.41 5.09 -8.96
C LYS A 87 -15.52 3.85 -8.92
N CYS A 88 -16.11 2.66 -8.95
CA CYS A 88 -15.36 1.42 -8.94
C CYS A 88 -16.16 0.33 -9.66
N ILE A 89 -15.49 -0.43 -10.53
CA ILE A 89 -16.10 -1.55 -11.25
C ILE A 89 -16.06 -2.85 -10.44
N ASN A 90 -15.21 -2.92 -9.41
CA ASN A 90 -15.04 -4.14 -8.63
C ASN A 90 -16.13 -4.32 -7.58
N ASN A 91 -16.31 -5.56 -7.13
CA ASN A 91 -17.31 -5.89 -6.12
C ASN A 91 -16.73 -6.47 -4.82
N CYS A 92 -15.61 -5.93 -4.33
CA CYS A 92 -14.94 -6.42 -3.13
C CYS A 92 -15.91 -6.48 -1.94
N VAL A 93 -16.01 -7.65 -1.30
CA VAL A 93 -17.04 -7.92 -0.27
C VAL A 93 -16.93 -6.98 0.93
N TYR A 94 -15.72 -6.50 1.20
CA TYR A 94 -15.39 -5.64 2.34
C TYR A 94 -15.42 -4.13 2.03
N CYS A 95 -15.60 -3.72 0.77
CA CYS A 95 -15.40 -2.32 0.37
C CYS A 95 -16.71 -1.57 0.18
N GLY A 96 -16.83 -0.38 0.80
CA GLY A 96 -17.98 0.52 0.60
C GLY A 96 -18.12 1.05 -0.82
N PHE A 97 -17.05 1.12 -1.61
CA PHE A 97 -17.09 1.56 -3.02
C PHE A 97 -17.43 0.44 -3.99
N ARG A 98 -17.68 -0.80 -3.54
CA ARG A 98 -18.07 -1.91 -4.41
C ARG A 98 -19.21 -1.53 -5.35
N ARG A 99 -19.19 -1.99 -6.61
CA ARG A 99 -20.15 -1.56 -7.66
C ARG A 99 -21.62 -1.73 -7.27
N ASP A 100 -21.95 -2.80 -6.55
CA ASP A 100 -23.34 -3.13 -6.18
C ASP A 100 -23.85 -2.28 -5.00
N ASN A 101 -22.98 -1.50 -4.35
CA ASN A 101 -23.43 -0.57 -3.32
C ASN A 101 -24.09 0.64 -3.97
N THR A 102 -25.43 0.62 -4.03
CA THR A 102 -26.28 1.70 -4.55
C THR A 102 -26.66 2.74 -3.49
N ALA A 103 -26.29 2.53 -2.23
CA ALA A 103 -26.57 3.46 -1.14
C ALA A 103 -25.62 4.68 -1.11
N ILE A 104 -24.58 4.69 -1.95
CA ILE A 104 -23.59 5.77 -2.01
C ILE A 104 -23.73 6.60 -3.28
N VAL A 105 -23.43 7.90 -3.18
CA VAL A 105 -23.32 8.78 -4.33
C VAL A 105 -21.98 8.58 -5.02
N ARG A 106 -22.01 8.25 -6.32
CA ARG A 106 -20.80 8.15 -7.14
C ARG A 106 -20.31 9.53 -7.53
N LYS A 107 -19.08 9.87 -7.15
CA LYS A 107 -18.47 11.18 -7.38
C LYS A 107 -16.99 11.03 -7.72
N THR A 108 -16.58 11.87 -8.65
CA THR A 108 -15.19 12.19 -8.97
C THR A 108 -15.09 13.70 -8.79
N LEU A 109 -14.05 14.18 -8.10
CA LEU A 109 -13.83 15.62 -7.93
C LEU A 109 -13.61 16.27 -9.29
N THR A 110 -14.28 17.39 -9.51
CA THR A 110 -13.94 18.31 -10.60
C THR A 110 -12.58 18.96 -10.31
N LYS A 111 -11.98 19.58 -11.33
CA LYS A 111 -10.73 20.33 -11.19
C LYS A 111 -10.85 21.42 -10.10
N GLU A 112 -11.95 22.15 -10.09
CA GLU A 112 -12.22 23.24 -9.15
C GLU A 112 -12.35 22.70 -7.72
N GLU A 113 -13.08 21.60 -7.54
CA GLU A 113 -13.22 20.93 -6.24
C GLU A 113 -11.87 20.38 -5.76
N LEU A 114 -11.06 19.78 -6.63
CA LEU A 114 -9.72 19.30 -6.29
C LEU A 114 -8.83 20.44 -5.79
N ILE A 115 -8.77 21.56 -6.53
CA ILE A 115 -8.01 22.75 -6.12
C ILE A 115 -8.47 23.22 -4.74
N GLU A 116 -9.79 23.29 -4.51
CA GLU A 116 -10.33 23.72 -3.23
C GLU A 116 -9.96 22.77 -2.08
N GLN A 117 -10.10 21.45 -2.28
CA GLN A 117 -9.69 20.46 -1.27
C GLN A 117 -8.18 20.56 -0.95
N VAL A 118 -7.34 20.75 -1.97
CA VAL A 118 -5.89 20.90 -1.78
C VAL A 118 -5.57 22.18 -0.99
N ARG A 119 -6.24 23.30 -1.29
CA ARG A 119 -6.08 24.55 -0.52
C ARG A 119 -6.45 24.37 0.95
N ILE A 120 -7.56 23.68 1.24
CA ILE A 120 -7.99 23.37 2.61
C ILE A 120 -6.91 22.56 3.34
N LEU A 121 -6.35 21.53 2.68
CA LEU A 121 -5.30 20.68 3.27
C LEU A 121 -3.98 21.44 3.48
N ILE A 122 -3.61 22.32 2.55
CA ILE A 122 -2.46 23.23 2.70
C ILE A 122 -2.65 24.14 3.92
N ASN A 123 -3.84 24.71 4.11
CA ASN A 123 -4.17 25.58 5.25
C ASN A 123 -4.15 24.84 6.58
N LYS A 124 -4.42 23.52 6.58
CA LYS A 124 -4.24 22.65 7.74
C LYS A 124 -2.77 22.28 8.01
N GLY A 125 -1.84 22.77 7.20
CA GLY A 125 -0.41 22.56 7.36
C GLY A 125 0.14 21.34 6.61
N HIS A 126 -0.68 20.58 5.88
CA HIS A 126 -0.20 19.42 5.14
C HIS A 126 0.80 19.84 4.04
N LYS A 127 1.79 18.96 3.83
CA LYS A 127 2.81 19.06 2.78
C LYS A 127 2.95 17.78 1.98
N ARG A 128 2.23 16.73 2.37
CA ARG A 128 2.26 15.40 1.75
C ARG A 128 0.84 14.88 1.67
N LEU A 129 0.43 14.46 0.48
CA LEU A 129 -0.88 13.86 0.25
C LEU A 129 -0.72 12.44 -0.27
N ILE A 130 -1.73 11.62 -0.01
CA ILE A 130 -1.99 10.41 -0.77
C ILE A 130 -3.30 10.55 -1.51
N LEU A 131 -3.27 10.47 -2.84
CA LEU A 131 -4.48 10.52 -3.66
C LEU A 131 -5.05 9.11 -3.79
N VAL A 132 -6.34 8.97 -3.53
CA VAL A 132 -7.03 7.68 -3.46
C VAL A 132 -8.13 7.59 -4.51
N TYR A 133 -8.16 6.48 -5.25
CA TYR A 133 -9.08 6.23 -6.35
C TYR A 133 -9.76 4.87 -6.18
N GLY A 134 -11.01 4.76 -6.63
CA GLY A 134 -11.56 3.46 -6.99
C GLY A 134 -10.88 2.88 -8.25
N GLU A 135 -11.34 1.73 -8.73
CA GLU A 135 -10.87 1.16 -10.00
C GLU A 135 -11.94 1.37 -11.07
N HIS A 136 -11.74 2.31 -11.99
CA HIS A 136 -12.70 2.63 -13.04
C HIS A 136 -11.96 3.09 -14.31
N PRO A 137 -12.49 2.84 -15.52
CA PRO A 137 -11.91 3.37 -16.76
C PRO A 137 -11.75 4.90 -16.82
N ASP A 138 -12.38 5.64 -15.89
CA ASP A 138 -12.25 7.09 -15.80
C ASP A 138 -10.94 7.52 -15.10
N TYR A 139 -10.24 6.57 -14.47
CA TYR A 139 -9.05 6.82 -13.64
C TYR A 139 -7.82 6.12 -14.25
N ASP A 140 -7.59 6.36 -15.54
CA ASP A 140 -6.39 5.91 -16.23
C ASP A 140 -5.13 6.70 -15.79
N GLY A 141 -3.97 6.33 -16.35
CA GLY A 141 -2.71 7.00 -16.03
C GLY A 141 -2.70 8.49 -16.39
N ASP A 142 -3.42 8.93 -17.42
CA ASP A 142 -3.50 10.33 -17.82
C ASP A 142 -4.29 11.15 -16.80
N PHE A 143 -5.45 10.65 -16.37
CA PHE A 143 -6.28 11.29 -15.35
C PHE A 143 -5.53 11.38 -14.01
N ILE A 144 -4.89 10.29 -13.58
CA ILE A 144 -4.11 10.29 -12.33
C ILE A 144 -2.93 11.28 -12.45
N ALA A 145 -2.20 11.29 -13.56
CA ALA A 145 -1.11 12.27 -13.77
C ALA A 145 -1.62 13.72 -13.79
N GLU A 146 -2.78 14.00 -14.39
CA GLU A 146 -3.38 15.33 -14.40
C GLU A 146 -3.71 15.81 -12.97
N THR A 147 -4.36 14.97 -12.16
CA THR A 147 -4.69 15.33 -10.78
C THR A 147 -3.43 15.61 -9.94
N MET A 148 -2.33 14.87 -10.16
CA MET A 148 -1.04 15.16 -9.53
C MET A 148 -0.50 16.54 -9.93
N ARG A 149 -0.54 16.88 -11.22
CA ARG A 149 -0.10 18.20 -11.71
C ARG A 149 -0.97 19.32 -11.12
N ILE A 150 -2.28 19.11 -10.97
CA ILE A 150 -3.18 20.06 -10.29
C ILE A 150 -2.76 20.23 -8.82
N VAL A 151 -2.51 19.13 -8.10
CA VAL A 151 -2.09 19.18 -6.69
C VAL A 151 -0.77 19.92 -6.52
N TYR A 152 0.24 19.64 -7.36
CA TYR A 152 1.54 20.31 -7.30
C TYR A 152 1.48 21.80 -7.71
N SER A 153 0.62 22.15 -8.66
CA SER A 153 0.44 23.55 -9.08
C SER A 153 -0.45 24.37 -8.13
N THR A 154 -1.19 23.72 -7.24
CA THR A 154 -2.04 24.40 -6.26
C THR A 154 -1.21 24.88 -5.07
N THR A 155 -1.17 26.19 -4.89
CA THR A 155 -0.55 26.85 -3.74
C THR A 155 -1.59 27.66 -2.97
N ASN A 156 -1.32 27.93 -1.69
CA ASN A 156 -2.05 28.92 -0.92
C ASN A 156 -1.12 29.66 0.05
N GLY A 157 -0.94 30.97 -0.15
CA GLY A 157 0.10 31.74 0.52
C GLY A 157 1.47 31.12 0.32
N ASN A 158 2.18 30.84 1.42
CA ASN A 158 3.49 30.17 1.39
C ASN A 158 3.40 28.63 1.46
N GLY A 159 2.19 28.08 1.34
CA GLY A 159 1.91 26.65 1.48
C GLY A 159 1.72 25.94 0.14
N GLU A 160 2.27 24.73 0.04
CA GLU A 160 2.20 23.87 -1.15
C GLU A 160 2.22 22.39 -0.73
N ILE A 161 1.86 21.48 -1.64
CA ILE A 161 2.12 20.05 -1.49
C ILE A 161 3.47 19.71 -2.12
N ARG A 162 4.34 19.03 -1.36
CA ARG A 162 5.72 18.70 -1.74
C ARG A 162 5.92 17.25 -2.14
N ARG A 163 4.96 16.38 -1.83
CA ARG A 163 4.97 14.98 -2.24
C ARG A 163 3.56 14.47 -2.39
N VAL A 164 3.29 13.85 -3.53
CA VAL A 164 2.03 13.18 -3.84
C VAL A 164 2.29 11.69 -3.97
N ASN A 165 1.74 10.91 -3.06
CA ASN A 165 1.66 9.46 -3.18
C ASN A 165 0.32 9.08 -3.85
N ILE A 166 0.27 7.93 -4.49
CA ILE A 166 -0.95 7.41 -5.14
C ILE A 166 -1.30 6.07 -4.52
N ASN A 167 -2.56 5.90 -4.14
CA ASN A 167 -3.16 4.59 -3.89
C ASN A 167 -4.29 4.38 -4.90
N ALA A 168 -4.03 3.51 -5.86
CA ALA A 168 -4.94 3.18 -6.94
C ALA A 168 -4.82 1.68 -7.28
N ALA A 169 -5.70 1.22 -8.17
CA ALA A 169 -5.56 -0.12 -8.72
C ALA A 169 -4.25 -0.28 -9.54
N PRO A 170 -3.77 -1.51 -9.72
CA PRO A 170 -2.61 -1.77 -10.58
C PRO A 170 -2.82 -1.23 -11.99
N LEU A 171 -1.82 -0.56 -12.53
CA LEU A 171 -1.79 -0.03 -13.89
C LEU A 171 -0.90 -0.86 -14.82
N ASP A 172 -0.95 -0.58 -16.11
CA ASP A 172 0.05 -1.02 -17.08
C ASP A 172 1.32 -0.15 -16.99
N VAL A 173 2.44 -0.67 -17.51
CA VAL A 173 3.76 0.01 -17.47
C VAL A 173 3.70 1.41 -18.11
N GLU A 174 3.00 1.55 -19.23
CA GLU A 174 2.87 2.85 -19.91
C GLU A 174 2.12 3.89 -19.07
N ASP A 175 1.10 3.48 -18.33
CA ASP A 175 0.41 4.39 -17.42
C ASP A 175 1.27 4.76 -16.22
N TYR A 176 2.05 3.81 -15.67
CA TYR A 176 3.02 4.13 -14.63
C TYR A 176 4.11 5.13 -15.09
N LYS A 177 4.55 5.07 -16.35
CA LYS A 177 5.51 6.05 -16.90
C LYS A 177 4.95 7.46 -16.85
N LYS A 178 3.66 7.65 -17.17
CA LYS A 178 2.98 8.95 -17.06
C LYS A 178 3.01 9.49 -15.62
N LEU A 179 2.82 8.61 -14.62
CA LEU A 179 2.90 8.97 -13.20
C LEU A 179 4.35 9.32 -12.78
N LYS A 180 5.35 8.59 -13.28
CA LYS A 180 6.76 8.92 -13.05
C LYS A 180 7.11 10.30 -13.62
N GLU A 181 6.70 10.59 -14.85
CA GLU A 181 6.88 11.89 -15.50
C GLU A 181 6.18 13.03 -14.75
N ALA A 182 5.01 12.75 -14.15
CA ALA A 182 4.28 13.71 -13.32
C ALA A 182 4.89 13.92 -11.91
N GLY A 183 5.98 13.22 -11.57
CA GLY A 183 6.70 13.40 -10.30
C GLY A 183 6.03 12.73 -9.11
N ILE A 184 5.54 11.50 -9.27
CA ILE A 184 5.00 10.71 -8.16
C ILE A 184 6.02 10.52 -7.03
N GLY A 185 5.53 10.53 -5.79
CA GLY A 185 6.26 10.11 -4.61
C GLY A 185 6.31 8.59 -4.50
N THR A 186 5.24 7.98 -3.97
CA THR A 186 5.12 6.52 -3.82
C THR A 186 3.86 6.02 -4.49
N PHE A 187 3.92 4.90 -5.22
CA PHE A 187 2.74 4.17 -5.67
C PHE A 187 2.42 3.02 -4.71
N GLN A 188 1.17 2.96 -4.23
CA GLN A 188 0.75 2.00 -3.21
C GLN A 188 -0.32 1.06 -3.71
N ILE A 189 -0.07 -0.25 -3.61
CA ILE A 189 -1.03 -1.33 -3.89
C ILE A 189 -1.03 -2.27 -2.69
N PHE A 190 -2.10 -2.25 -1.91
CA PHE A 190 -2.26 -3.26 -0.87
C PHE A 190 -2.65 -4.57 -1.51
N GLN A 191 -1.88 -5.65 -1.46
CA GLN A 191 -2.34 -6.95 -1.98
C GLN A 191 -3.68 -7.43 -1.35
N GLU A 192 -4.10 -6.82 -0.23
CA GLU A 192 -5.30 -7.09 0.58
C GLU A 192 -5.15 -8.39 1.36
N THR A 193 -4.88 -9.48 0.67
CA THR A 193 -4.53 -10.78 1.26
C THR A 193 -3.71 -11.58 0.27
N TYR A 194 -2.65 -12.22 0.76
CA TYR A 194 -1.80 -13.09 -0.05
C TYR A 194 -2.35 -14.53 -0.14
N HIS A 195 -3.31 -14.92 0.69
CA HIS A 195 -3.92 -16.25 0.65
C HIS A 195 -4.91 -16.36 -0.50
N HIS A 196 -4.62 -17.23 -1.48
CA HIS A 196 -5.36 -17.33 -2.74
C HIS A 196 -6.86 -17.56 -2.54
N ASP A 197 -7.22 -18.50 -1.66
CA ASP A 197 -8.60 -18.85 -1.40
C ASP A 197 -9.39 -17.71 -0.73
N THR A 198 -8.76 -16.98 0.19
CA THR A 198 -9.40 -15.80 0.80
C THR A 198 -9.52 -14.68 -0.22
N TYR A 199 -8.49 -14.45 -1.03
CA TYR A 199 -8.52 -13.43 -2.08
C TYR A 199 -9.70 -13.65 -3.03
N LYS A 200 -9.88 -14.88 -3.52
CA LYS A 200 -10.99 -15.27 -4.41
C LYS A 200 -12.36 -15.11 -3.76
N LYS A 201 -12.48 -15.34 -2.45
CA LYS A 201 -13.73 -15.12 -1.70
C LYS A 201 -14.05 -13.63 -1.55
N LEU A 202 -13.04 -12.80 -1.30
CA LEU A 202 -13.21 -11.37 -1.06
C LEU A 202 -13.32 -10.54 -2.34
N HIS A 203 -12.82 -11.06 -3.47
CA HIS A 203 -12.83 -10.44 -4.79
C HIS A 203 -13.58 -11.33 -5.79
N PRO A 204 -14.91 -11.20 -5.90
CA PRO A 204 -15.73 -12.02 -6.78
C PRO A 204 -15.26 -11.97 -8.23
N LYS A 205 -15.33 -13.10 -8.94
CA LYS A 205 -14.95 -13.21 -10.35
C LYS A 205 -15.70 -12.20 -11.24
N GLY A 206 -15.06 -11.83 -12.34
CA GLY A 206 -15.68 -11.04 -13.42
C GLY A 206 -15.27 -9.57 -13.42
N ASP A 207 -14.36 -9.16 -12.54
CA ASP A 207 -13.70 -7.86 -12.58
C ASP A 207 -12.17 -7.99 -12.57
N ARG A 208 -11.48 -6.89 -12.86
CA ARG A 208 -10.02 -6.88 -13.00
C ARG A 208 -9.31 -7.19 -11.68
N LYS A 209 -9.88 -6.77 -10.55
CA LYS A 209 -9.29 -7.04 -9.23
C LYS A 209 -9.35 -8.51 -8.85
N SER A 210 -10.28 -9.30 -9.40
CA SER A 210 -10.30 -10.76 -9.16
C SER A 210 -9.08 -11.52 -9.71
N ASP A 211 -8.28 -10.91 -10.59
CA ASP A 211 -7.02 -11.46 -11.08
C ASP A 211 -5.89 -11.22 -10.04
N PHE A 212 -5.57 -12.27 -9.28
CA PHE A 212 -4.57 -12.25 -8.22
C PHE A 212 -3.18 -11.89 -8.74
N ALA A 213 -2.72 -12.53 -9.83
CA ALA A 213 -1.39 -12.32 -10.39
C ALA A 213 -1.26 -10.93 -11.02
N TRP A 214 -2.29 -10.46 -11.75
CA TRP A 214 -2.32 -9.08 -12.26
C TRP A 214 -2.07 -8.06 -11.15
N ARG A 215 -2.68 -8.29 -9.99
CA ARG A 215 -2.57 -7.41 -8.84
C ARG A 215 -1.25 -7.54 -8.10
N LEU A 216 -0.79 -8.76 -7.87
CA LEU A 216 0.47 -9.05 -7.21
C LEU A 216 1.65 -8.38 -7.94
N TYR A 217 1.70 -8.53 -9.26
CA TYR A 217 2.76 -7.96 -10.10
C TYR A 217 2.53 -6.47 -10.43
N GLY A 218 1.57 -5.82 -9.79
CA GLY A 218 1.29 -4.40 -10.00
C GLY A 218 2.47 -3.50 -9.66
N LEU A 219 3.21 -3.83 -8.61
CA LEU A 219 4.37 -3.06 -8.18
C LEU A 219 5.64 -3.39 -8.99
N ASP A 220 5.79 -4.62 -9.50
CA ASP A 220 6.84 -4.98 -10.45
C ASP A 220 6.75 -4.12 -11.71
N ARG A 221 5.53 -3.95 -12.26
CA ARG A 221 5.28 -3.08 -13.41
C ARG A 221 5.54 -1.60 -13.09
N ALA A 222 5.26 -1.16 -11.86
CA ALA A 222 5.59 0.19 -11.42
C ALA A 222 7.11 0.42 -11.38
N MET A 223 7.87 -0.55 -10.87
CA MET A 223 9.34 -0.52 -10.88
C MET A 223 9.91 -0.55 -12.30
N GLU A 224 9.35 -1.36 -13.19
CA GLU A 224 9.74 -1.40 -14.62
C GLU A 224 9.56 -0.03 -15.29
N ALA A 225 8.52 0.71 -14.92
CA ALA A 225 8.27 2.08 -15.38
C ALA A 225 9.19 3.13 -14.72
N GLY A 226 10.08 2.74 -13.81
CA GLY A 226 11.01 3.60 -13.11
C GLY A 226 10.47 4.24 -11.82
N ILE A 227 9.30 3.81 -11.32
CA ILE A 227 8.84 4.20 -9.98
C ILE A 227 9.62 3.39 -8.94
N ASP A 228 10.51 4.06 -8.23
CA ASP A 228 11.50 3.51 -7.31
C ASP A 228 11.02 3.42 -5.85
N ASP A 229 9.97 4.18 -5.50
CA ASP A 229 9.28 4.09 -4.22
C ASP A 229 7.91 3.43 -4.40
N VAL A 230 7.74 2.22 -3.88
CA VAL A 230 6.48 1.47 -3.89
C VAL A 230 6.07 0.99 -2.49
N GLY A 231 4.78 0.72 -2.28
CA GLY A 231 4.28 0.14 -1.03
C GLY A 231 2.87 -0.39 -1.09
#